data_AF-A0A521P9U5-F1
#
_entry.id   AF-A0A521P9U5-F1
#
_cell.length_a   1.000
_cell.length_b   1.000
_cell.length_c   1.000
_cell.angle_alpha   90.00
_cell.angle_beta   90.00
_cell.angle_gamma   90.00
#
_symmetry.space_group_name_H-M   'P 1'
#
loop_
_entity.id
_entity.type
_entity.pdbx_description
1 polymer ?
#
loop_
_entity_poly.entity_id
_entity_poly.type
_entity_poly.pdbx_seq_one_letter_code
_entity_poly.pdbx_strand_id
1 'polypeptide(L)'
;MQTRDNSGTVEVDGDIYHWDLRRQPRPLSGGQWEGVAVTLRLADFKREAIVQFPPPLRPNGRPDTEKQFVNPDHIRNAVAAVIEAGWNPTSRGKAMVFDVDAEGR
;
A
#
# COMPACT_ATOMS: atom_id res chain seq x y z
N MET A 1 -21.71 6.80 6.98
CA MET A 1 -21.28 6.51 5.59
C MET A 1 -19.78 6.70 5.57
N GLN A 2 -18.99 5.63 5.73
CA GLN A 2 -17.53 5.72 5.65
C GLN A 2 -17.15 5.66 4.16
N THR A 3 -16.63 6.76 3.64
CA THR A 3 -16.11 6.84 2.29
C THR A 3 -14.94 5.86 2.16
N ARG A 4 -14.94 5.07 1.09
CA ARG A 4 -13.78 4.24 0.73
C ARG A 4 -12.77 5.19 0.11
N ASP A 5 -11.91 5.77 0.93
CA ASP A 5 -10.88 6.66 0.42
C ASP A 5 -9.90 5.83 -0.40
N ASN A 6 -9.80 6.18 -1.68
CA ASN A 6 -8.86 5.58 -2.62
C ASN A 6 -7.55 6.36 -2.67
N SER A 7 -7.41 7.39 -1.85
CA SER A 7 -6.19 8.18 -1.72
C SER A 7 -6.23 8.97 -0.41
N GLY A 8 -5.08 9.48 0.00
CA GLY A 8 -4.97 10.31 1.18
C GLY A 8 -3.53 10.73 1.46
N THR A 9 -3.32 11.23 2.67
CA THR A 9 -1.98 11.56 3.18
C THR A 9 -1.76 10.91 4.54
N VAL A 10 -0.50 10.61 4.82
CA VAL A 10 -0.01 10.26 6.16
C VAL A 10 1.22 11.08 6.48
N GLU A 11 1.44 11.34 7.76
CA GLU A 11 2.66 11.95 8.27
C GLU A 11 3.53 10.86 8.91
N VAL A 12 4.81 10.82 8.53
CA VAL A 12 5.83 9.90 9.06
C VAL A 12 7.09 10.71 9.28
N ASP A 13 7.58 10.74 10.52
CA ASP A 13 8.78 11.49 10.93
C ASP A 13 8.76 12.99 10.54
N GLY A 14 7.57 13.60 10.50
CA GLY A 14 7.36 15.00 10.14
C GLY A 14 7.24 15.26 8.62
N ASP A 15 7.42 14.23 7.79
CA ASP A 15 7.26 14.29 6.35
C ASP A 15 5.87 13.82 5.91
N ILE A 16 5.27 14.53 4.96
CA ILE A 16 3.94 14.20 4.41
C ILE A 16 4.11 13.27 3.20
N TYR A 17 3.50 12.08 3.29
CA TYR A 17 3.43 11.13 2.18
C TYR A 17 2.01 11.06 1.64
N HIS A 18 1.87 11.19 0.33
CA HIS A 18 0.67 10.87 -0.40
C HIS A 18 0.60 9.36 -0.65
N TRP A 19 -0.60 8.81 -0.48
CA TRP A 19 -0.89 7.46 -0.92
C TRP A 19 -2.10 7.45 -1.85
N ASP A 20 -2.06 6.56 -2.83
CA ASP A 20 -3.14 6.32 -3.78
C ASP A 20 -3.34 4.81 -3.95
N LEU A 21 -4.59 4.37 -3.91
CA LEU A 21 -4.97 3.01 -4.22
C LEU A 21 -4.70 2.75 -5.70
N ARG A 22 -3.77 1.85 -5.97
CA ARG A 22 -3.41 1.41 -7.32
C ARG A 22 -4.26 0.22 -7.78
N ARG A 23 -4.59 -0.69 -6.86
CA ARG A 23 -5.27 -1.95 -7.19
C ARG A 23 -6.06 -2.49 -6.01
N GLN A 24 -7.32 -2.82 -6.24
CA GLN A 24 -8.12 -3.64 -5.33
C GLN A 24 -7.74 -5.13 -5.47
N PRO A 25 -7.93 -5.95 -4.43
CA PRO A 25 -7.69 -7.38 -4.52
C PRO A 25 -8.48 -8.02 -5.65
N ARG A 26 -7.83 -8.88 -6.41
CA ARG A 26 -8.42 -9.50 -7.61
C ARG A 26 -7.99 -10.95 -7.73
N PRO A 27 -8.83 -11.81 -8.31
CA PRO A 27 -8.48 -13.20 -8.53
C PRO A 27 -7.39 -13.30 -9.60
N LEU A 28 -6.50 -14.27 -9.43
CA LEU A 28 -5.54 -14.71 -10.43
C LEU A 28 -5.91 -16.12 -10.93
N SER A 29 -5.24 -16.57 -11.99
CA SER A 29 -5.35 -17.95 -12.45
C SER A 29 -4.93 -18.94 -11.35
N GLY A 30 -5.50 -20.15 -11.37
CA GLY A 30 -5.14 -21.19 -10.40
C GLY A 30 -5.70 -21.00 -9.00
N GLY A 31 -6.72 -20.15 -8.82
CA GLY A 31 -7.38 -19.94 -7.52
C GLY A 31 -6.59 -19.07 -6.55
N GLN A 32 -5.49 -18.47 -7.01
CA GLN A 32 -4.72 -17.50 -6.25
C GLN A 32 -5.39 -16.13 -6.26
N TRP A 33 -5.00 -15.29 -5.30
CA TRP A 33 -5.47 -13.92 -5.19
C TRP A 33 -4.29 -12.97 -5.06
N GLU A 34 -4.42 -11.84 -5.72
CA GLU A 34 -3.49 -10.72 -5.59
C GLU A 34 -4.12 -9.71 -4.62
N GLY A 35 -3.35 -9.19 -3.65
CA GLY A 35 -3.88 -8.35 -2.57
C GLY A 35 -4.09 -6.88 -2.94
N VAL A 36 -4.02 -5.95 -1.99
CA VAL A 36 -4.15 -4.51 -2.30
C VAL A 36 -2.80 -3.99 -2.80
N ALA A 37 -2.79 -3.11 -3.80
CA ALA A 37 -1.60 -2.32 -4.13
C ALA A 37 -1.87 -0.83 -3.90
N VAL A 38 -0.93 -0.14 -3.24
CA VAL A 38 -0.94 1.31 -3.08
C VAL A 38 0.33 1.92 -3.66
N THR A 39 0.24 3.12 -4.19
CA THR A 39 1.38 3.95 -4.53
C THR A 39 1.66 4.90 -3.36
N LEU A 40 2.92 5.09 -2.99
CA LEU A 40 3.41 6.04 -2.01
C LEU A 40 4.31 7.07 -2.67
N ARG A 41 4.21 8.33 -2.24
CA ARG A 41 5.04 9.43 -2.74
C ARG A 41 5.19 10.52 -1.67
N LEU A 42 6.42 10.92 -1.39
CA LEU A 42 6.70 12.08 -0.53
C LEU A 42 6.16 13.37 -1.18
N ALA A 43 5.61 14.29 -0.37
CA ALA A 43 5.17 15.60 -0.81
C ALA A 43 6.28 16.32 -1.60
N ASP A 44 5.91 17.04 -2.65
CA ASP A 44 6.83 17.75 -3.56
C ASP A 44 7.82 16.90 -4.39
N PHE A 45 7.97 15.61 -4.07
CA PHE A 45 8.78 14.67 -4.85
C PHE A 45 7.92 13.82 -5.80
N LYS A 46 8.60 13.23 -6.79
CA LYS A 46 7.98 12.43 -7.87
C LYS A 46 8.35 10.95 -7.83
N ARG A 47 9.28 10.54 -6.97
CA ARG A 47 9.65 9.13 -6.86
C ARG A 47 8.52 8.38 -6.16
N GLU A 48 8.16 7.24 -6.73
CA GLU A 48 7.09 6.40 -6.18
C GLU A 48 7.66 5.10 -5.61
N ALA A 49 6.98 4.60 -4.59
CA ALA A 49 7.01 3.20 -4.17
C ALA A 49 5.62 2.59 -4.40
N ILE A 50 5.56 1.36 -4.90
CA ILE A 50 4.35 0.56 -5.00
C ILE A 50 4.43 -0.49 -3.91
N VAL A 51 3.50 -0.45 -2.97
CA VAL A 51 3.42 -1.39 -1.85
C VAL A 51 2.32 -2.40 -2.12
N GLN A 52 2.67 -3.68 -2.04
CA GLN A 52 1.79 -4.82 -2.23
C GLN A 52 1.46 -5.42 -0.86
N PHE A 53 0.20 -5.29 -0.45
CA PHE A 53 -0.34 -5.97 0.71
C PHE A 53 -0.82 -7.37 0.30
N PRO A 54 -0.79 -8.35 1.22
CA PRO A 54 -1.34 -9.67 0.95
C PRO A 54 -2.86 -9.60 0.73
N PRO A 55 -3.44 -10.57 0.02
CA PRO A 55 -4.90 -10.66 -0.10
C PRO A 55 -5.53 -10.88 1.28
N PRO A 56 -6.60 -10.14 1.66
CA PRO A 56 -7.26 -10.33 2.95
C PRO A 56 -8.13 -11.59 2.90
N LEU A 57 -7.52 -12.77 3.04
CA LEU A 57 -8.22 -14.05 2.89
C LEU A 57 -9.06 -14.39 4.13
N ARG A 58 -10.31 -14.79 3.91
CA ARG A 58 -11.17 -15.45 4.89
C ARG A 58 -10.65 -16.88 5.15
N PRO A 59 -11.08 -17.55 6.24
CA PRO A 59 -10.70 -18.95 6.52
C PRO A 59 -11.01 -19.94 5.39
N ASN A 60 -11.95 -19.61 4.51
CA ASN A 60 -12.31 -20.42 3.34
C ASN A 60 -11.44 -20.14 2.09
N GLY A 61 -10.37 -19.35 2.22
CA GLY A 61 -9.43 -19.02 1.15
C GLY A 61 -9.95 -17.99 0.13
N ARG A 62 -11.14 -17.41 0.33
CA ARG A 62 -11.66 -16.30 -0.49
C ARG A 62 -11.34 -14.96 0.17
N PRO A 63 -11.02 -13.89 -0.57
CA PRO A 63 -10.79 -12.60 0.04
C PRO A 63 -12.07 -12.00 0.62
N ASP A 64 -11.87 -11.27 1.70
CA ASP A 64 -12.89 -10.44 2.31
C ASP A 64 -12.93 -9.08 1.60
N THR A 65 -13.77 -8.97 0.56
CA THR A 65 -13.86 -7.76 -0.25
C THR A 65 -14.64 -6.60 0.39
N GLU A 66 -15.35 -6.88 1.47
CA GLU A 66 -16.17 -5.89 2.18
C GLU A 66 -15.36 -5.12 3.24
N LYS A 67 -14.29 -5.71 3.77
CA LYS A 67 -13.37 -5.05 4.73
C LYS A 67 -12.17 -4.36 4.05
N GLN A 68 -12.23 -4.16 2.74
CA GLN A 68 -11.15 -3.54 1.96
C GLN A 68 -11.17 -2.02 2.13
N PHE A 69 -10.69 -1.59 3.29
CA PHE A 69 -10.35 -0.22 3.60
C PHE A 69 -8.83 -0.11 3.70
N VAL A 70 -8.26 0.91 3.08
CA VAL A 70 -6.85 1.23 3.29
C VAL A 70 -6.75 1.88 4.67
N ASN A 71 -6.17 1.15 5.63
CA ASN A 71 -5.95 1.67 6.98
C ASN A 71 -4.75 2.65 6.95
N PRO A 72 -4.93 3.94 7.29
CA PRO A 72 -3.83 4.91 7.32
C PRO A 72 -2.66 4.48 8.22
N ASP A 73 -2.90 3.73 9.30
CA ASP A 73 -1.82 3.24 10.16
C ASP A 73 -0.97 2.17 9.46
N HIS A 74 -1.59 1.32 8.64
CA HIS A 74 -0.83 0.36 7.82
C HIS A 74 -0.06 1.08 6.71
N ILE A 75 -0.56 2.21 6.22
CA ILE A 75 0.17 3.06 5.28
C ILE A 75 1.39 3.71 5.94
N ARG A 76 1.27 4.20 7.18
CA ARG A 76 2.43 4.71 7.95
C ARG A 76 3.49 3.65 8.15
N ASN A 77 3.09 2.45 8.57
CA ASN A 77 4.01 1.32 8.71
C ASN A 77 4.70 1.02 7.38
N ALA A 78 3.93 0.99 6.28
CA ALA A 78 4.46 0.69 4.96
C ALA A 78 5.49 1.73 4.49
N VAL A 79 5.27 3.02 4.76
CA VAL A 79 6.25 4.07 4.47
C VAL A 79 7.58 3.79 5.19
N ALA A 80 7.53 3.51 6.50
CA ALA A 80 8.73 3.20 7.27
C ALA A 80 9.43 1.93 6.74
N ALA A 81 8.68 0.86 6.49
CA ALA A 81 9.18 -0.41 5.99
C ALA A 81 9.87 -0.27 4.62
N VAL A 82 9.28 0.47 3.67
CA VAL A 82 9.92 0.64 2.35
C VAL A 82 11.15 1.53 2.38
N ILE A 83 11.21 2.52 3.29
CA ILE A 83 12.41 3.34 3.49
C ILE A 83 13.54 2.48 4.06
N GLU A 84 13.25 1.66 5.07
CA GLU A 84 14.20 0.70 5.63
C GLU A 84 14.68 -0.31 4.57
N ALA A 85 13.78 -0.74 3.67
CA ALA A 85 14.08 -1.60 2.53
C ALA A 85 14.84 -0.89 1.38
N GLY A 86 15.19 0.40 1.54
CA GLY A 86 16.07 1.13 0.62
C GLY A 86 15.36 2.03 -0.40
N TRP A 87 14.07 2.30 -0.23
CA TRP A 87 13.40 3.34 -1.01
C TRP A 87 13.89 4.73 -0.58
N ASN A 88 14.52 5.46 -1.51
CA ASN A 88 14.83 6.87 -1.31
C ASN A 88 13.81 7.75 -2.07
N PRO A 89 12.85 8.40 -1.38
CA PRO A 89 11.79 9.19 -2.01
C PRO A 89 12.29 10.47 -2.69
N THR A 90 13.47 10.98 -2.32
CA THR A 90 14.07 12.18 -2.91
C THR A 90 14.88 11.89 -4.17
N SER A 91 15.16 10.61 -4.44
CA SER A 91 15.91 10.17 -5.61
C SER A 91 15.09 10.31 -6.91
N ARG A 92 15.77 10.27 -8.07
CA ARG A 92 15.10 10.15 -9.37
C ARG A 92 15.11 8.70 -9.86
N GLY A 93 14.07 8.28 -10.58
CA GLY A 93 14.02 6.96 -11.22
C GLY A 93 12.61 6.38 -11.29
N LYS A 94 12.55 5.12 -11.73
CA LYS A 94 11.29 4.37 -11.85
C LYS A 94 10.71 4.01 -10.47
N ALA A 95 9.40 3.78 -10.41
CA ALA A 95 8.76 3.26 -9.22
C ALA A 95 9.43 1.94 -8.77
N MET A 96 9.59 1.78 -7.45
CA MET A 96 10.07 0.53 -6.85
C MET A 96 8.89 -0.24 -6.26
N VAL A 97 8.94 -1.57 -6.29
CA VAL A 97 7.86 -2.42 -5.78
C VAL A 97 8.35 -3.12 -4.51
N PHE A 98 7.51 -3.14 -3.48
CA PHE A 98 7.77 -3.78 -2.20
C PHE A 98 6.56 -4.60 -1.78
N ASP A 99 6.80 -5.76 -1.20
CA ASP A 99 5.79 -6.55 -0.51
C ASP A 99 5.87 -6.28 1.00
N VAL A 100 4.73 -6.14 1.66
CA VAL A 100 4.60 -5.95 3.11
C VAL A 100 3.64 -6.98 3.67
N ASP A 101 3.61 -7.14 4.98
CA ASP A 101 2.58 -7.94 5.64
C ASP A 101 1.19 -7.25 5.68
N ALA A 102 0.21 -7.89 6.33
CA ALA A 102 -1.15 -7.36 6.40
C ALA A 102 -1.27 -6.03 7.19
N GLU A 103 -0.28 -5.72 8.03
CA GLU A 103 -0.18 -4.52 8.85
C GLU A 103 0.76 -3.47 8.25
N GLY A 104 1.39 -3.76 7.11
CA GLY A 104 2.29 -2.87 6.40
C GLY A 104 3.72 -2.89 6.90
N ARG A 105 4.18 -3.96 7.55
CA ARG A 105 5.57 -4.11 8.00
C ARG A 105 6.40 -4.96 7.04
#